data_AF-A0A0A6ZX18-F1
#
_entry.id   AF-A0A0A6ZX18-F1
#
_cell.length_a   1.000
_cell.length_b   1.000
_cell.length_c   1.000
_cell.angle_alpha   90.00
_cell.angle_beta   90.00
_cell.angle_gamma   90.00
#
_symmetry.space_group_name_H-M   'P 1'
#
loop_
_entity.id
_entity.type
_entity.pdbx_description
1 polymer ?
#
loop_
_entity_poly.entity_id
_entity_poly.type
_entity_poly.pdbx_seq_one_letter_code
_entity_poly.pdbx_strand_id
1 'polypeptide(L)'
;MRENLRYVIQYHAHTIRILVRIVAQTAKSASFACRFSLNIRQFSLTPAKMEMPMSTTWFVGADWLTEHIDDPEIQIIDARMASPGQEDRNVAQEYLNGHIPGAVFFDIEALSDHTSPLPHMLPRPETFAVAMRELGVNQDKHLIVYDEGNLFSAPRAWWMLRTFGVEKVSILGGGLAGWQRDDLLLEEGAVELPEGEFNAAFNPEAVVKVTDVLLASHENTAQIIDARPAARFNAEVDEPRPGLCRGHIPGALNVPWTELVREGELKTTDELDAIFFGRGVSYDKPIIVSCGSGVTAAVVLLALATLDVPNVKLYDGAWSEWGARADLPVEPLK
;
A
#
# COMPACT_ATOMS: atom_id res chain seq x y z
N MET A 1 -2.78 -41.01 -8.84
CA MET A 1 -1.70 -40.25 -8.16
C MET A 1 -0.35 -41.01 -8.11
N ARG A 2 0.04 -41.75 -9.16
CA ARG A 2 1.37 -42.42 -9.26
C ARG A 2 2.06 -42.26 -10.63
N GLU A 3 1.48 -41.50 -11.56
CA GLU A 3 2.06 -41.31 -12.91
C GLU A 3 2.67 -39.92 -13.15
N ASN A 4 2.31 -38.88 -12.38
CA ASN A 4 2.91 -37.54 -12.51
C ASN A 4 4.29 -37.40 -11.84
N LEU A 5 4.71 -38.36 -11.02
CA LEU A 5 6.02 -38.32 -10.35
C LEU A 5 7.17 -38.79 -11.27
N ARG A 6 6.87 -39.52 -12.35
CA ARG A 6 7.89 -39.99 -13.30
C ARG A 6 8.36 -38.90 -14.28
N TYR A 7 7.50 -37.95 -14.62
CA TYR A 7 7.83 -36.86 -15.54
C TYR A 7 8.79 -35.82 -14.92
N VAL A 8 8.62 -35.50 -13.63
CA VAL A 8 9.45 -34.52 -12.92
C VAL A 8 10.88 -35.07 -12.68
N ILE A 9 11.01 -36.36 -12.38
CA ILE A 9 12.32 -37.00 -12.16
C ILE A 9 13.13 -37.10 -13.46
N GLN A 10 12.47 -37.29 -14.60
CA GLN A 10 13.14 -37.44 -15.90
C GLN A 10 13.62 -36.10 -16.49
N TYR A 11 12.93 -34.99 -16.20
CA TYR A 11 13.37 -33.64 -16.58
C TYR A 11 14.60 -33.17 -15.79
N HIS A 12 14.64 -33.39 -14.47
CA HIS A 12 15.78 -33.00 -13.65
C HIS A 12 17.06 -33.77 -13.96
N ALA A 13 16.95 -35.05 -14.36
CA ALA A 13 18.12 -35.86 -14.75
C ALA A 13 18.77 -35.38 -16.07
N HIS A 14 17.99 -34.77 -16.97
CA HIS A 14 18.50 -34.24 -18.25
C HIS A 14 19.25 -32.92 -18.05
N THR A 15 18.71 -32.02 -17.23
CA THR A 15 19.34 -30.72 -16.92
C THR A 15 20.64 -30.88 -16.13
N ILE A 16 20.70 -31.84 -15.19
CA ILE A 16 21.92 -32.16 -14.43
C ILE A 16 23.01 -32.73 -15.35
N ARG A 17 22.66 -33.56 -16.35
CA ARG A 17 23.64 -34.07 -17.33
C ARG A 17 24.20 -32.98 -18.25
N ILE A 18 23.41 -31.96 -18.57
CA ILE A 18 23.85 -30.81 -19.37
C ILE A 18 24.82 -29.93 -18.55
N LEU A 19 24.49 -29.63 -17.29
CA LEU A 19 25.36 -28.88 -16.37
C LEU A 19 26.69 -29.58 -16.11
N VAL A 20 26.68 -30.91 -15.90
CA VAL A 20 27.92 -31.69 -15.70
C VAL A 20 28.79 -31.69 -16.97
N ARG A 21 28.21 -31.67 -18.17
CA ARG A 21 28.98 -31.53 -19.42
C ARG A 21 29.57 -30.14 -19.62
N ILE A 22 28.85 -29.08 -19.25
CA ILE A 22 29.33 -27.70 -19.32
C ILE A 22 30.50 -27.48 -18.35
N VAL A 23 30.40 -27.98 -17.12
CA VAL A 23 31.48 -27.91 -16.11
C VAL A 23 32.69 -28.77 -16.52
N ALA A 24 32.47 -29.91 -17.18
CA ALA A 24 33.57 -30.73 -17.68
C ALA A 24 34.29 -30.11 -18.91
N GLN A 25 33.61 -29.26 -19.69
CA GLN A 25 34.20 -28.54 -20.82
C GLN A 25 35.01 -27.32 -20.39
N THR A 26 34.63 -26.64 -19.31
CA THR A 26 35.41 -25.51 -18.75
C THR A 26 36.63 -25.95 -17.95
N ALA A 27 36.68 -27.19 -17.48
CA ALA A 27 37.83 -27.74 -16.74
C ALA A 27 39.02 -28.18 -17.62
N LYS A 28 38.90 -28.18 -18.95
CA LYS A 28 39.99 -28.59 -19.87
C LYS A 28 40.90 -27.44 -20.35
N SER A 29 40.63 -26.19 -19.96
CA SER A 29 41.34 -25.01 -20.47
C SER A 29 42.11 -24.20 -19.41
N ALA A 30 42.37 -24.75 -18.23
CA ALA A 30 43.19 -24.08 -17.21
C ALA A 30 44.23 -25.05 -16.61
N SER A 31 45.38 -25.16 -17.28
CA SER A 31 46.57 -25.75 -16.69
C SER A 31 47.48 -24.60 -16.23
N PHE A 32 47.42 -24.26 -14.95
CA PHE A 32 48.54 -23.59 -14.26
C PHE A 32 48.50 -24.01 -12.79
N ALA A 33 49.63 -24.53 -12.34
CA ALA A 33 49.78 -25.19 -11.04
C ALA A 33 49.72 -24.19 -9.88
N CYS A 34 48.96 -24.49 -8.84
CA CYS A 34 49.27 -24.04 -7.49
C CYS A 34 48.73 -25.05 -6.46
N ARG A 35 49.64 -25.56 -5.60
CA ARG A 35 49.32 -26.49 -4.52
C ARG A 35 48.63 -25.73 -3.39
N PHE A 36 47.42 -26.15 -3.01
CA PHE A 36 46.87 -25.86 -1.68
C PHE A 36 46.21 -27.12 -1.12
N SER A 37 46.71 -27.56 0.03
CA SER A 37 46.13 -28.63 0.84
C SER A 37 44.83 -28.13 1.48
N LEU A 38 43.70 -28.76 1.17
CA LEU A 38 42.44 -28.54 1.87
C LEU A 38 42.14 -29.68 2.83
N ASN A 39 42.04 -29.32 4.12
CA ASN A 39 41.49 -30.13 5.19
C ASN A 39 39.97 -30.18 5.03
N ILE A 40 39.40 -31.36 4.81
CA ILE A 40 37.95 -31.55 4.67
C ILE A 40 37.37 -31.73 6.08
N ARG A 41 36.70 -30.70 6.61
CA ARG A 41 35.72 -30.87 7.69
C ARG A 41 34.32 -31.00 7.08
N GLN A 42 33.62 -32.07 7.42
CA GLN A 42 32.22 -32.30 7.08
C GLN A 42 31.36 -31.11 7.51
N PHE A 43 30.67 -30.48 6.55
CA PHE A 43 29.55 -29.60 6.83
C PHE A 43 28.25 -30.38 6.64
N SER A 44 27.50 -30.48 7.72
CA SER A 44 26.11 -30.93 7.74
C SER A 44 25.26 -29.86 7.05
N LEU A 45 24.55 -30.23 5.99
CA LEU A 45 23.55 -29.38 5.34
C LEU A 45 22.25 -29.47 6.14
N THR A 46 22.02 -28.49 7.01
CA THR A 46 20.67 -28.13 7.45
C THR A 46 19.95 -27.42 6.29
N PRO A 47 18.64 -27.67 6.07
CA PRO A 47 17.90 -26.94 5.07
C PRO A 47 17.77 -25.48 5.52
N ALA A 48 18.31 -24.56 4.73
CA ALA A 48 18.10 -23.14 4.93
C ALA A 48 16.60 -22.85 4.75
N LYS A 49 15.97 -22.26 5.79
CA LYS A 49 14.71 -21.54 5.62
C LYS A 49 14.94 -20.51 4.52
N MET A 50 14.08 -20.52 3.52
CA MET A 50 13.99 -19.45 2.54
C MET A 50 13.49 -18.22 3.31
N GLU A 51 14.40 -17.30 3.63
CA GLU A 51 14.03 -16.00 4.20
C GLU A 51 13.17 -15.28 3.16
N MET A 52 11.90 -15.10 3.50
CA MET A 52 11.01 -14.20 2.78
C MET A 52 11.51 -12.77 2.98
N PRO A 53 11.42 -11.91 1.93
CA PRO A 53 12.02 -10.59 1.99
C PRO A 53 11.38 -9.76 3.12
N MET A 54 12.30 -9.12 3.83
CA MET A 54 12.17 -8.22 4.97
C MET A 54 10.86 -7.43 5.06
N SER A 55 10.30 -7.40 6.27
CA SER A 55 9.42 -6.32 6.74
C SER A 55 10.00 -4.99 6.25
N THR A 56 9.36 -4.39 5.26
CA THR A 56 9.52 -2.97 4.99
C THR A 56 8.98 -2.25 6.22
N THR A 57 9.50 -1.07 6.56
CA THR A 57 9.14 -0.32 7.78
C THR A 57 7.63 -0.20 8.02
N TRP A 58 6.82 -0.31 6.95
CA TRP A 58 5.38 -0.11 6.96
C TRP A 58 4.55 -1.40 6.87
N PHE A 59 5.15 -2.59 6.73
CA PHE A 59 4.41 -3.84 6.52
C PHE A 59 4.76 -4.93 7.52
N VAL A 60 3.74 -5.72 7.86
CA VAL A 60 3.86 -6.98 8.61
C VAL A 60 3.25 -8.13 7.82
N GLY A 61 3.81 -9.32 7.98
CA GLY A 61 3.26 -10.55 7.39
C GLY A 61 2.14 -11.15 8.25
N ALA A 62 1.32 -12.02 7.65
CA ALA A 62 0.28 -12.75 8.36
C ALA A 62 0.86 -13.71 9.42
N ASP A 63 2.04 -14.27 9.17
CA ASP A 63 2.79 -15.08 10.13
C ASP A 63 3.17 -14.26 11.38
N TRP A 64 3.74 -13.06 11.19
CA TRP A 64 4.06 -12.16 12.28
C TRP A 64 2.81 -11.77 13.07
N LEU A 65 1.73 -11.39 12.39
CA LEU A 65 0.50 -10.99 13.07
C LEU A 65 -0.11 -12.16 13.85
N THR A 66 -0.07 -13.38 13.30
CA THR A 66 -0.55 -14.58 14.01
C THR A 66 0.24 -14.85 15.30
N GLU A 67 1.56 -14.63 15.29
CA GLU A 67 2.41 -14.79 16.48
C GLU A 67 2.17 -13.73 17.56
N HIS A 68 1.62 -12.57 17.19
CA HIS A 68 1.42 -11.42 18.09
C HIS A 68 -0.06 -11.02 18.26
N ILE A 69 -1.01 -11.82 17.78
CA ILE A 69 -2.44 -11.45 17.76
C ILE A 69 -3.01 -11.22 19.16
N ASP A 70 -2.45 -11.88 20.16
CA ASP A 70 -2.82 -11.76 21.58
C ASP A 70 -1.94 -10.75 22.34
N ASP A 71 -1.03 -10.03 21.66
CA ASP A 71 -0.18 -9.03 22.29
C ASP A 71 -1.02 -7.80 22.69
N PRO A 72 -1.07 -7.42 23.99
CA PRO A 72 -1.84 -6.26 24.43
C PRO A 72 -1.36 -4.93 23.83
N GLU A 73 -0.14 -4.86 23.28
CA GLU A 73 0.43 -3.69 22.64
C GLU A 73 0.04 -3.56 21.15
N ILE A 74 -0.70 -4.51 20.60
CA ILE A 74 -1.17 -4.50 19.21
C ILE A 74 -2.68 -4.23 19.16
N GLN A 75 -3.11 -3.46 18.16
CA GLN A 75 -4.52 -3.36 17.79
C GLN A 75 -4.69 -3.50 16.29
N ILE A 76 -5.67 -4.30 15.88
CA ILE A 76 -5.92 -4.60 14.49
C ILE A 76 -7.07 -3.73 14.01
N ILE A 77 -6.93 -3.17 12.82
CA ILE A 77 -7.87 -2.23 12.23
C ILE A 77 -8.30 -2.75 10.86
N ASP A 78 -9.58 -3.07 10.73
CA ASP A 78 -10.20 -3.35 9.44
C ASP A 78 -10.58 -2.02 8.78
N ALA A 79 -9.86 -1.66 7.72
CA ALA A 79 -10.10 -0.46 6.93
C ALA A 79 -10.61 -0.80 5.52
N ARG A 80 -11.35 -1.92 5.37
CA ARG A 80 -12.01 -2.26 4.10
C ARG A 80 -12.96 -1.14 3.69
N MET A 81 -13.03 -0.91 2.38
CA MET A 81 -13.85 0.12 1.77
C MET A 81 -14.26 -0.32 0.37
N ALA A 82 -15.49 0.00 -0.01
CA ALA A 82 -15.96 -0.25 -1.38
C ALA A 82 -15.18 0.63 -2.37
N SER A 83 -14.73 0.03 -3.47
CA SER A 83 -14.14 0.79 -4.57
C SER A 83 -15.21 1.57 -5.35
N PRO A 84 -14.86 2.67 -6.04
CA PRO A 84 -15.79 3.36 -6.94
C PRO A 84 -16.44 2.39 -7.94
N GLY A 85 -17.76 2.46 -8.08
CA GLY A 85 -18.56 1.52 -8.88
C GLY A 85 -19.04 0.28 -8.12
N GLN A 86 -18.78 0.18 -6.81
CA GLN A 86 -19.26 -0.88 -5.94
C GLN A 86 -20.11 -0.34 -4.78
N GLU A 87 -20.85 0.75 -5.01
CA GLU A 87 -21.60 1.47 -3.97
C GLU A 87 -22.70 0.61 -3.30
N ASP A 88 -23.14 -0.47 -3.95
CA ASP A 88 -24.13 -1.42 -3.40
C ASP A 88 -23.54 -2.36 -2.33
N ARG A 89 -22.22 -2.37 -2.15
CA ARG A 89 -21.56 -3.23 -1.15
C ARG A 89 -21.76 -2.69 0.26
N ASN A 90 -22.20 -3.55 1.16
CA ASN A 90 -22.29 -3.25 2.59
C ASN A 90 -21.05 -3.79 3.31
N VAL A 91 -19.98 -3.00 3.29
CA VAL A 91 -18.70 -3.38 3.90
C VAL A 91 -18.80 -3.60 5.41
N ALA A 92 -19.65 -2.83 6.11
CA ALA A 92 -19.91 -3.05 7.53
C ALA A 92 -20.51 -4.44 7.79
N GLN A 93 -21.45 -4.89 6.94
CA GLN A 93 -22.00 -6.24 7.05
C GLN A 93 -20.96 -7.31 6.68
N GLU A 94 -20.10 -7.05 5.70
CA GLU A 94 -18.99 -7.94 5.36
C GLU A 94 -17.98 -8.10 6.51
N TYR A 95 -17.75 -7.03 7.29
CA TYR A 95 -17.00 -7.10 8.56
C TYR A 95 -17.68 -7.96 9.61
N LEU A 96 -18.98 -7.75 9.85
CA LEU A 96 -19.74 -8.58 10.80
C LEU A 96 -19.78 -10.06 10.40
N ASN A 97 -19.68 -10.37 9.11
CA ASN A 97 -19.66 -11.75 8.60
C ASN A 97 -18.27 -12.41 8.66
N GLY A 98 -17.21 -11.64 8.94
CA GLY A 98 -15.85 -12.17 8.95
C GLY A 98 -14.79 -11.07 8.90
N HIS A 99 -13.94 -11.03 9.92
CA HIS A 99 -12.79 -10.14 10.03
C HIS A 99 -11.64 -10.84 10.77
N ILE A 100 -10.45 -10.25 10.74
CA ILE A 100 -9.31 -10.76 11.52
C ILE A 100 -9.64 -10.64 13.02
N PRO A 101 -9.39 -11.67 13.84
CA PRO A 101 -9.76 -11.65 15.26
C PRO A 101 -9.28 -10.41 16.01
N GLY A 102 -10.16 -9.80 16.80
CA GLY A 102 -9.89 -8.58 17.55
C GLY A 102 -9.79 -7.30 16.72
N ALA A 103 -10.01 -7.36 15.40
CA ALA A 103 -10.00 -6.17 14.55
C ALA A 103 -11.21 -5.29 14.78
N VAL A 104 -11.01 -3.98 14.95
CA VAL A 104 -12.10 -2.99 14.98
C VAL A 104 -12.36 -2.44 13.57
N PHE A 105 -13.62 -2.14 13.26
CA PHE A 105 -14.01 -1.60 11.95
C PHE A 105 -13.77 -0.09 11.86
N PHE A 106 -12.76 0.30 11.09
CA PHE A 106 -12.43 1.67 10.75
C PHE A 106 -13.12 2.05 9.45
N ASP A 107 -14.35 2.53 9.57
CA ASP A 107 -15.15 2.98 8.44
C ASP A 107 -14.60 4.32 7.93
N ILE A 108 -13.78 4.29 6.88
CA ILE A 108 -13.19 5.48 6.26
C ILE A 108 -14.28 6.47 5.81
N GLU A 109 -15.45 5.99 5.34
CA GLU A 109 -16.53 6.87 4.93
C GLU A 109 -17.07 7.62 6.14
N ALA A 110 -17.42 6.92 7.22
CA ALA A 110 -17.93 7.55 8.45
C ALA A 110 -16.89 8.43 9.16
N LEU A 111 -15.60 8.12 9.00
CA LEU A 111 -14.47 8.86 9.56
C LEU A 111 -14.02 10.03 8.69
N SER A 112 -14.80 10.42 7.68
CA SER A 112 -14.52 11.55 6.79
C SER A 112 -15.37 12.78 7.12
N ASP A 113 -14.94 13.96 6.68
CA ASP A 113 -15.67 15.22 6.88
C ASP A 113 -16.91 15.31 5.98
N HIS A 114 -18.06 14.92 6.52
CA HIS A 114 -19.35 15.05 5.85
C HIS A 114 -19.91 16.48 5.80
N THR A 115 -19.23 17.48 6.39
CA THR A 115 -19.60 18.89 6.19
C THR A 115 -19.05 19.44 4.87
N SER A 116 -18.05 18.77 4.30
CA SER A 116 -17.58 19.03 2.94
C SER A 116 -18.47 18.35 1.90
N PRO A 117 -18.74 18.98 0.74
CA PRO A 117 -19.36 18.28 -0.38
C PRO A 117 -18.39 17.30 -1.08
N LEU A 118 -17.11 17.35 -0.72
CA LEU A 118 -16.07 16.49 -1.28
C LEU A 118 -16.00 15.16 -0.54
N PRO A 119 -15.72 14.07 -1.26
CA PRO A 119 -15.56 12.76 -0.63
C PRO A 119 -14.29 12.63 0.20
N HIS A 120 -14.39 11.77 1.21
CA HIS A 120 -13.30 11.24 2.01
C HIS A 120 -12.35 12.28 2.62
N MET A 121 -12.78 13.54 2.71
CA MET A 121 -11.98 14.61 3.28
C MET A 121 -11.60 14.27 4.72
N LEU A 122 -10.38 14.63 5.14
CA LEU A 122 -10.00 14.49 6.53
C LEU A 122 -10.97 15.26 7.44
N PRO A 123 -11.45 14.61 8.52
CA PRO A 123 -12.23 15.28 9.54
C PRO A 123 -11.36 16.25 10.34
N ARG A 124 -12.01 17.05 11.18
CA ARG A 124 -11.29 17.87 12.17
C ARG A 124 -10.57 16.97 13.17
N PRO A 125 -9.39 17.37 13.69
CA PRO A 125 -8.64 16.57 14.66
C PRO A 125 -9.46 16.14 15.88
N GLU A 126 -10.32 17.02 16.38
CA GLU A 126 -11.18 16.73 17.54
C GLU A 126 -12.23 15.66 17.22
N THR A 127 -12.82 15.72 16.02
CA THR A 127 -13.80 14.74 15.56
C THR A 127 -13.14 13.37 15.37
N PHE A 128 -11.96 13.33 14.76
CA PHE A 128 -11.19 12.08 14.60
C PHE A 128 -10.82 11.48 15.95
N ALA A 129 -10.31 12.29 16.88
CA ALA A 129 -9.92 11.83 18.21
C ALA A 129 -11.11 11.27 19.01
N VAL A 130 -12.30 11.86 18.91
CA VAL A 130 -13.52 11.30 19.52
C VAL A 130 -13.85 9.94 18.90
N ALA A 131 -13.89 9.85 17.57
CA ALA A 131 -14.23 8.61 16.88
C ALA A 131 -13.23 7.48 17.18
N MET A 132 -11.92 7.78 17.28
CA MET A 132 -10.90 6.79 17.65
C MET A 132 -11.08 6.29 19.08
N ARG A 133 -11.42 7.16 20.04
CA ARG A 133 -11.71 6.75 21.42
C ARG A 133 -12.96 5.88 21.50
N GLU A 134 -14.02 6.25 20.80
CA GLU A 134 -15.26 5.46 20.71
C GLU A 134 -15.02 4.08 20.08
N LEU A 135 -14.11 3.99 19.10
CA LEU A 135 -13.69 2.72 18.50
C LEU A 135 -12.75 1.90 19.41
N GLY A 136 -12.29 2.45 20.53
CA GLY A 136 -11.36 1.79 21.45
C GLY A 136 -9.90 1.81 21.00
N VAL A 137 -9.53 2.66 20.05
CA VAL A 137 -8.17 2.78 19.52
C VAL A 137 -7.28 3.53 20.51
N ASN A 138 -6.11 2.97 20.80
CA ASN A 138 -5.08 3.59 21.63
C ASN A 138 -3.90 3.98 20.74
N GLN A 139 -3.59 5.27 20.66
CA GLN A 139 -2.59 5.79 19.73
C GLN A 139 -1.15 5.36 20.01
N ASP A 140 -0.84 4.96 21.26
CA ASP A 140 0.52 4.57 21.68
C ASP A 140 0.86 3.10 21.34
N LYS A 141 -0.18 2.31 21.03
CA LYS A 141 -0.07 0.92 20.61
C LYS A 141 0.37 0.81 19.14
N HIS A 142 0.82 -0.38 18.76
CA HIS A 142 1.12 -0.68 17.36
C HIS A 142 -0.17 -1.02 16.62
N LEU A 143 -0.61 -0.11 15.75
CA LEU A 143 -1.82 -0.29 14.95
C LEU A 143 -1.50 -1.05 13.66
N ILE A 144 -2.15 -2.18 13.45
CA ILE A 144 -2.02 -3.02 12.26
C ILE A 144 -3.28 -2.86 11.40
N VAL A 145 -3.14 -2.18 10.27
CA VAL A 145 -4.24 -1.86 9.36
C VAL A 145 -4.30 -2.89 8.24
N TYR A 146 -5.49 -3.30 7.83
CA TYR A 146 -5.66 -4.14 6.64
C TYR A 146 -6.90 -3.73 5.83
N ASP A 147 -6.94 -4.17 4.57
CA ASP A 147 -8.10 -4.07 3.71
C ASP A 147 -8.41 -5.45 3.08
N GLU A 148 -9.14 -5.49 1.97
CA GLU A 148 -9.50 -6.73 1.30
C GLU A 148 -8.31 -7.59 0.86
N GLY A 149 -7.11 -7.00 0.78
CA GLY A 149 -5.93 -7.65 0.22
C GLY A 149 -5.59 -7.17 -1.18
N ASN A 150 -6.04 -5.97 -1.53
CA ASN A 150 -5.71 -5.30 -2.78
C ASN A 150 -4.88 -4.02 -2.54
N LEU A 151 -4.62 -3.66 -1.27
CA LEU A 151 -3.89 -2.46 -0.86
C LEU A 151 -4.52 -1.18 -1.42
N PHE A 152 -5.85 -1.15 -1.47
CA PHE A 152 -6.66 -0.04 -1.95
C PHE A 152 -6.92 1.00 -0.86
N SER A 153 -7.45 0.58 0.28
CA SER A 153 -7.99 1.46 1.33
C SER A 153 -7.17 1.45 2.61
N ALA A 154 -6.43 0.38 2.90
CA ALA A 154 -5.54 0.33 4.07
C ALA A 154 -4.50 1.47 4.07
N PRO A 155 -3.88 1.85 2.92
CA PRO A 155 -2.97 2.99 2.89
C PRO A 155 -3.64 4.32 3.26
N ARG A 156 -4.94 4.49 2.96
CA ARG A 156 -5.68 5.69 3.36
C ARG A 156 -5.83 5.77 4.87
N ALA A 157 -6.26 4.68 5.51
CA ALA A 157 -6.35 4.61 6.97
C ALA A 157 -4.98 4.79 7.64
N TRP A 158 -3.93 4.15 7.12
CA TRP A 158 -2.54 4.36 7.55
C TRP A 158 -2.14 5.85 7.49
N TRP A 159 -2.42 6.51 6.36
CA TRP A 159 -2.11 7.93 6.19
C TRP A 159 -2.92 8.82 7.15
N MET A 160 -4.21 8.53 7.37
CA MET A 160 -5.05 9.26 8.33
C MET A 160 -4.47 9.15 9.75
N LEU A 161 -4.22 7.92 10.23
CA LEU A 161 -3.67 7.66 11.57
C LEU A 161 -2.35 8.40 11.78
N ARG A 162 -1.43 8.31 10.82
CA ARG A 162 -0.16 9.03 10.86
C ARG A 162 -0.32 10.55 10.82
N THR A 163 -1.26 11.05 10.03
CA THR A 163 -1.54 12.49 9.93
C THR A 163 -2.11 13.03 11.25
N PHE A 164 -2.81 12.20 12.02
CA PHE A 164 -3.28 12.53 13.37
C PHE A 164 -2.31 12.15 14.49
N GLY A 165 -1.08 11.76 14.16
CA GLY A 165 0.01 11.64 15.13
C GLY A 165 0.31 10.23 15.64
N VAL A 166 -0.31 9.19 15.09
CA VAL A 166 0.07 7.81 15.45
C VAL A 166 1.45 7.49 14.87
N GLU A 167 2.37 7.07 15.74
CA GLU A 167 3.76 6.78 15.36
C GLU A 167 3.93 5.35 14.82
N LYS A 168 3.28 4.37 15.44
CA LYS A 168 3.42 2.94 15.12
C LYS A 168 2.21 2.44 14.33
N VAL A 169 2.29 2.54 13.01
CA VAL A 169 1.26 2.00 12.11
C VAL A 169 1.92 1.14 11.04
N SER A 170 1.48 -0.11 10.94
CA SER A 170 1.86 -1.02 9.86
C SER A 170 0.63 -1.53 9.12
N ILE A 171 0.85 -2.01 7.91
CA ILE A 171 -0.18 -2.63 7.08
C ILE A 171 0.07 -4.13 7.00
N LEU A 172 -0.98 -4.93 7.13
CA LEU A 172 -0.91 -6.36 6.90
C LEU A 172 -0.75 -6.64 5.40
N GLY A 173 0.39 -7.21 5.01
CA GLY A 173 0.65 -7.63 3.63
C GLY A 173 -0.38 -8.63 3.14
N GLY A 174 -0.93 -8.39 1.95
CA GLY A 174 -1.97 -9.25 1.36
C GLY A 174 -3.36 -9.14 2.00
N GLY A 175 -3.53 -8.34 3.06
CA GLY A 175 -4.80 -8.05 3.72
C GLY A 175 -5.65 -9.29 4.06
N LEU A 176 -6.98 -9.13 4.06
CA LEU A 176 -7.91 -10.21 4.39
C LEU A 176 -7.82 -11.39 3.41
N ALA A 177 -7.64 -11.13 2.11
CA ALA A 177 -7.48 -12.19 1.13
C ALA A 177 -6.21 -13.03 1.36
N GLY A 178 -5.14 -12.42 1.84
CA GLY A 178 -3.93 -13.11 2.29
C GLY A 178 -4.20 -13.97 3.52
N TRP A 179 -4.81 -13.38 4.53
CA TRP A 179 -5.19 -14.08 5.76
C TRP A 179 -6.06 -15.32 5.49
N GLN A 180 -7.06 -15.19 4.62
CA GLN A 180 -7.94 -16.29 4.21
C GLN A 180 -7.23 -17.35 3.37
N ARG A 181 -6.28 -16.94 2.52
CA ARG A 181 -5.49 -17.86 1.69
C ARG A 181 -4.62 -18.78 2.53
N ASP A 182 -4.17 -18.30 3.68
CA ASP A 182 -3.37 -19.05 4.64
C ASP A 182 -4.25 -19.89 5.61
N ASP A 183 -5.56 -19.98 5.34
CA ASP A 183 -6.55 -20.73 6.13
C ASP A 183 -6.57 -20.30 7.62
N LEU A 184 -6.28 -19.02 7.90
CA LEU A 184 -6.28 -18.47 9.24
C LEU A 184 -7.70 -18.14 9.72
N LEU A 185 -7.90 -18.20 11.04
CA LEU A 185 -9.22 -18.04 11.67
C LEU A 185 -9.74 -16.61 11.48
N LEU A 186 -11.05 -16.50 11.23
CA LEU A 186 -11.79 -15.24 11.24
C LEU A 186 -12.69 -15.19 12.48
N GLU A 187 -12.94 -13.97 12.93
CA GLU A 187 -13.98 -13.65 13.92
C GLU A 187 -15.23 -13.12 13.20
N GLU A 188 -16.40 -13.42 13.75
CA GLU A 188 -17.70 -12.94 13.28
C GLU A 188 -18.33 -12.05 14.37
N GLY A 189 -19.16 -11.10 13.97
CA GLY A 189 -19.80 -10.14 14.88
C GLY A 189 -19.03 -8.83 15.00
N ALA A 190 -19.38 -8.03 16.01
CA ALA A 190 -18.69 -6.78 16.29
C ALA A 190 -17.70 -6.98 17.43
N VAL A 191 -16.46 -6.50 17.25
CA VAL A 191 -15.50 -6.32 18.34
C VAL A 191 -15.86 -5.06 19.12
N GLU A 192 -16.20 -5.21 20.39
CA GLU A 192 -16.44 -4.10 21.32
C GLU A 192 -15.24 -3.95 22.26
N LEU A 193 -14.52 -2.84 22.13
CA LEU A 193 -13.43 -2.48 23.03
C LEU A 193 -13.90 -1.40 24.02
N PRO A 194 -13.31 -1.33 25.23
CA PRO A 194 -13.45 -0.17 26.10
C PRO A 194 -13.02 1.11 25.38
N GLU A 195 -13.50 2.27 25.86
CA GLU A 195 -13.06 3.57 25.33
C GLU A 195 -11.52 3.66 25.34
N GLY A 196 -10.96 4.01 24.18
CA GLY A 196 -9.52 4.08 23.97
C GLY A 196 -8.90 5.39 24.43
N GLU A 197 -7.58 5.47 24.33
CA GLU A 197 -6.82 6.70 24.56
C GLU A 197 -6.26 7.25 23.23
N PHE A 198 -6.87 8.34 22.75
CA PHE A 198 -6.47 8.99 21.50
C PHE A 198 -6.50 10.51 21.64
N ASN A 199 -5.34 11.14 21.46
CA ASN A 199 -5.10 12.58 21.47
C ASN A 199 -4.46 12.99 20.15
N ALA A 200 -5.27 13.45 19.19
CA ALA A 200 -4.79 13.79 17.85
C ALA A 200 -3.70 14.88 17.86
N ALA A 201 -2.50 14.52 17.44
CA ALA A 201 -1.40 15.44 17.15
C ALA A 201 -1.34 15.69 15.63
N PHE A 202 -2.28 16.52 15.15
CA PHE A 202 -2.48 16.75 13.72
C PHE A 202 -1.27 17.41 13.05
N ASN A 203 -0.81 16.80 11.94
CA ASN A 203 0.23 17.35 11.07
C ASN A 203 -0.40 18.05 9.85
N PRO A 204 -0.57 19.40 9.87
CA PRO A 204 -1.16 20.11 8.75
C PRO A 204 -0.28 20.10 7.49
N GLU A 205 1.04 19.89 7.62
CA GLU A 205 1.97 19.85 6.48
C GLU A 205 1.78 18.60 5.62
N ALA A 206 1.13 17.54 6.13
CA ALA A 206 0.85 16.31 5.38
C ALA A 206 -0.26 16.50 4.32
N VAL A 207 -1.05 17.58 4.42
CA VAL A 207 -2.24 17.84 3.62
C VAL A 207 -2.04 19.10 2.79
N VAL A 208 -2.30 19.02 1.48
CA VAL A 208 -2.16 20.14 0.55
C VAL A 208 -3.53 20.67 0.17
N LYS A 209 -3.70 22.00 0.18
CA LYS A 209 -4.94 22.66 -0.26
C LYS A 209 -4.90 22.94 -1.76
N VAL A 210 -6.06 23.02 -2.38
CA VAL A 210 -6.21 23.34 -3.81
C VAL A 210 -5.42 24.58 -4.27
N THR A 211 -5.32 25.61 -3.43
CA THR A 211 -4.55 26.84 -3.74
C THR A 211 -3.05 26.57 -3.86
N ASP A 212 -2.52 25.69 -3.02
CA ASP A 212 -1.10 25.34 -3.04
C ASP A 212 -0.79 24.39 -4.21
N VAL A 213 -1.74 23.52 -4.56
CA VAL A 213 -1.66 22.68 -5.77
C VAL A 213 -1.69 23.54 -7.04
N LEU A 214 -2.56 24.55 -7.08
CA LEU A 214 -2.61 25.50 -8.20
C LEU A 214 -1.30 26.26 -8.36
N LEU A 215 -0.72 26.72 -7.24
CA LEU A 215 0.60 27.36 -7.25
C LEU A 215 1.68 26.39 -7.74
N ALA A 216 1.68 25.14 -7.26
CA ALA A 216 2.64 24.12 -7.68
C ALA A 216 2.54 23.79 -9.17
N SER A 217 1.32 23.65 -9.70
CA SER A 217 1.06 23.41 -11.12
C SER A 217 1.52 24.58 -11.99
N HIS A 218 1.33 25.83 -11.55
CA HIS A 218 1.71 27.01 -12.32
C HIS A 218 3.22 27.32 -12.26
N GLU A 219 3.80 27.29 -11.06
CA GLU A 219 5.19 27.73 -10.81
C GLU A 219 6.20 26.58 -10.81
N ASN A 220 5.75 25.32 -10.97
CA ASN A 220 6.58 24.12 -10.89
C ASN A 220 7.36 23.99 -9.56
N THR A 221 6.76 24.42 -8.44
CA THR A 221 7.38 24.36 -7.10
C THR A 221 7.38 22.95 -6.50
N ALA A 222 6.52 22.07 -6.98
CA ALA A 222 6.44 20.66 -6.61
C ALA A 222 6.01 19.81 -7.82
N GLN A 223 6.37 18.53 -7.81
CA GLN A 223 5.87 17.55 -8.77
C GLN A 223 4.51 17.04 -8.30
N ILE A 224 3.54 17.00 -9.19
CA ILE A 224 2.21 16.47 -8.89
C ILE A 224 2.14 15.05 -9.47
N ILE A 225 1.83 14.05 -8.65
CA ILE A 225 1.68 12.66 -9.08
C ILE A 225 0.21 12.25 -8.94
N ASP A 226 -0.41 11.87 -10.05
CA ASP A 226 -1.80 11.40 -10.08
C ASP A 226 -1.85 9.86 -10.14
N ALA A 227 -2.50 9.27 -9.12
CA ALA A 227 -2.63 7.84 -8.95
C ALA A 227 -3.74 7.19 -9.77
N ARG A 228 -4.57 7.97 -10.49
CA ARG A 228 -5.69 7.44 -11.28
C ARG A 228 -5.19 6.59 -12.46
N PRO A 229 -6.02 5.65 -12.96
CA PRO A 229 -5.75 4.96 -14.22
C PRO A 229 -5.45 5.93 -15.36
N ALA A 230 -4.53 5.56 -16.25
CA ALA A 230 -4.08 6.40 -17.37
C ALA A 230 -5.24 6.93 -18.24
N ALA A 231 -6.25 6.10 -18.49
CA ALA A 231 -7.41 6.52 -19.29
C ALA A 231 -8.19 7.69 -18.67
N ARG A 232 -8.28 7.75 -17.33
CA ARG A 232 -8.92 8.88 -16.61
C ARG A 232 -8.04 10.12 -16.67
N PHE A 233 -6.75 9.95 -16.43
CA PHE A 233 -5.75 11.01 -16.51
C PHE A 233 -5.68 11.64 -17.91
N ASN A 234 -5.66 10.83 -18.97
CA ASN A 234 -5.58 11.26 -20.38
C ASN A 234 -6.90 11.77 -20.97
N ALA A 235 -7.96 11.90 -20.16
CA ALA A 235 -9.31 12.28 -20.60
C ALA A 235 -9.99 11.31 -21.61
N GLU A 236 -9.59 10.05 -21.64
CA GLU A 236 -10.12 9.03 -22.56
C GLU A 236 -11.48 8.48 -22.09
N VAL A 237 -11.69 8.41 -20.78
CA VAL A 237 -12.93 7.94 -20.14
C VAL A 237 -13.52 8.98 -19.21
N ASP A 238 -14.81 8.84 -18.90
CA ASP A 238 -15.45 9.65 -17.86
C ASP A 238 -14.95 9.28 -16.47
N GLU A 239 -15.01 10.27 -15.58
CA GLU A 239 -14.85 10.02 -14.15
C GLU A 239 -16.05 9.25 -13.61
N PRO A 240 -15.86 8.34 -12.63
CA PRO A 240 -16.96 7.56 -12.06
C PRO A 240 -18.00 8.44 -11.36
N ARG A 241 -17.58 9.62 -10.87
CA ARG A 241 -18.46 10.60 -10.23
C ARG A 241 -18.99 11.57 -11.28
N PRO A 242 -20.31 11.79 -11.36
CA PRO A 242 -20.90 12.71 -12.33
C PRO A 242 -20.49 14.15 -12.04
N GLY A 243 -20.39 14.96 -13.09
CA GLY A 243 -20.10 16.40 -12.99
C GLY A 243 -18.62 16.79 -12.95
N LEU A 244 -17.71 15.82 -12.94
CA LEU A 244 -16.27 16.08 -13.01
C LEU A 244 -15.80 16.22 -14.46
N CYS A 245 -14.90 17.17 -14.71
CA CYS A 245 -14.17 17.26 -15.97
C CYS A 245 -13.28 16.02 -16.16
N ARG A 246 -13.10 15.61 -17.42
CA ARG A 246 -12.06 14.66 -17.83
C ARG A 246 -10.69 15.36 -17.84
N GLY A 247 -9.62 14.60 -17.65
CA GLY A 247 -8.24 15.09 -17.72
C GLY A 247 -7.53 15.04 -16.37
N HIS A 248 -6.49 15.87 -16.24
CA HIS A 248 -5.61 15.96 -15.08
C HIS A 248 -5.16 17.39 -14.79
N ILE A 249 -4.49 17.55 -13.66
CA ILE A 249 -3.88 18.82 -13.21
C ILE A 249 -2.69 19.12 -14.13
N PRO A 250 -2.55 20.33 -14.69
CA PRO A 250 -1.48 20.63 -15.63
C PRO A 250 -0.08 20.33 -15.08
N GLY A 251 0.75 19.69 -15.89
CA GLY A 251 2.11 19.28 -15.53
C GLY A 251 2.19 18.09 -14.57
N ALA A 252 1.07 17.48 -14.19
CA ALA A 252 1.09 16.27 -13.35
C ALA A 252 1.71 15.07 -14.10
N LEU A 253 2.31 14.17 -13.34
CA LEU A 253 2.81 12.88 -13.80
C LEU A 253 1.80 11.80 -13.44
N ASN A 254 1.52 10.87 -14.34
CA ASN A 254 0.64 9.75 -14.04
C ASN A 254 1.42 8.53 -13.56
N VAL A 255 1.11 8.07 -12.34
CA VAL A 255 1.62 6.82 -11.76
C VAL A 255 0.41 6.05 -11.22
N PRO A 256 -0.28 5.25 -12.05
CA PRO A 256 -1.45 4.50 -11.59
C PRO A 256 -1.10 3.61 -10.40
N TRP A 257 -1.86 3.72 -9.31
CA TRP A 257 -1.56 2.99 -8.06
C TRP A 257 -1.47 1.47 -8.26
N THR A 258 -2.26 0.91 -9.18
CA THR A 258 -2.25 -0.53 -9.52
C THR A 258 -0.91 -0.99 -10.10
N GLU A 259 -0.09 -0.08 -10.63
CA GLU A 259 1.26 -0.43 -11.09
C GLU A 259 2.24 -0.58 -9.92
N LEU A 260 1.92 -0.05 -8.73
CA LEU A 260 2.78 -0.10 -7.54
C LEU A 260 2.52 -1.34 -6.68
N VAL A 261 1.40 -2.03 -6.90
CA VAL A 261 0.91 -3.12 -6.06
C VAL A 261 0.99 -4.46 -6.79
N ARG A 262 1.33 -5.53 -6.06
CA ARG A 262 1.23 -6.92 -6.49
C ARG A 262 0.67 -7.74 -5.32
N GLU A 263 -0.45 -8.44 -5.56
CA GLU A 263 -1.05 -9.38 -4.59
C GLU A 263 -1.33 -8.77 -3.21
N GLY A 264 -1.73 -7.49 -3.15
CA GLY A 264 -2.06 -6.80 -1.90
C GLY A 264 -0.84 -6.25 -1.14
N GLU A 265 0.33 -6.27 -1.75
CA GLU A 265 1.55 -5.67 -1.23
C GLU A 265 2.16 -4.70 -2.23
N LEU A 266 2.99 -3.78 -1.75
CA LEU A 266 3.82 -2.99 -2.66
C LEU A 266 4.81 -3.90 -3.40
N LYS A 267 5.13 -3.51 -4.63
CA LYS A 267 6.27 -4.07 -5.35
C LYS A 267 7.58 -3.79 -4.62
N THR A 268 8.63 -4.51 -5.01
CA THR A 268 9.96 -4.32 -4.43
C THR A 268 10.47 -2.90 -4.64
N THR A 269 11.37 -2.43 -3.78
CA THR A 269 11.95 -1.07 -3.88
C THR A 269 12.55 -0.81 -5.26
N ASP A 270 13.26 -1.77 -5.84
CA ASP A 270 13.84 -1.68 -7.19
C ASP A 270 12.76 -1.50 -8.28
N GLU A 271 11.64 -2.23 -8.16
CA GLU A 271 10.51 -2.10 -9.09
C GLU A 271 9.82 -0.74 -8.94
N LEU A 272 9.63 -0.27 -7.69
CA LEU A 272 9.03 1.04 -7.42
C LEU A 272 9.91 2.18 -7.95
N ASP A 273 11.22 2.15 -7.69
CA ASP A 273 12.20 3.10 -8.24
C ASP A 273 12.12 3.14 -9.76
N ALA A 274 12.15 1.97 -10.41
CA ALA A 274 12.05 1.88 -11.86
C ALA A 274 10.75 2.49 -12.41
N ILE A 275 9.62 2.29 -11.71
CA ILE A 275 8.33 2.88 -12.08
C ILE A 275 8.40 4.41 -11.94
N PHE A 276 8.81 4.93 -10.79
CA PHE A 276 8.83 6.38 -10.53
C PHE A 276 9.82 7.11 -11.47
N PHE A 277 11.06 6.63 -11.60
CA PHE A 277 12.03 7.23 -12.52
C PHE A 277 11.60 7.09 -13.98
N GLY A 278 10.99 5.97 -14.36
CA GLY A 278 10.43 5.76 -15.70
C GLY A 278 9.32 6.75 -16.06
N ARG A 279 8.64 7.32 -15.05
CA ARG A 279 7.62 8.37 -15.20
C ARG A 279 8.18 9.79 -15.02
N GLY A 280 9.49 9.94 -14.85
CA GLY A 280 10.15 11.23 -14.72
C GLY A 280 10.07 11.85 -13.32
N VAL A 281 9.71 11.08 -12.30
CA VAL A 281 9.69 11.56 -10.91
C VAL A 281 11.12 11.71 -10.39
N SER A 282 11.40 12.84 -9.75
CA SER A 282 12.67 13.15 -9.08
C SER A 282 12.48 13.24 -7.56
N TYR A 283 13.24 12.47 -6.78
CA TYR A 283 13.12 12.47 -5.32
C TYR A 283 13.73 13.71 -4.64
N ASP A 284 14.51 14.51 -5.38
CA ASP A 284 15.12 15.75 -4.87
C ASP A 284 14.15 16.94 -4.85
N LYS A 285 12.93 16.77 -5.39
CA LYS A 285 11.92 17.82 -5.46
C LYS A 285 10.73 17.48 -4.56
N PRO A 286 10.03 18.48 -3.99
CA PRO A 286 8.78 18.25 -3.29
C PRO A 286 7.76 17.50 -4.17
N ILE A 287 6.99 16.62 -3.57
CA ILE A 287 5.99 15.80 -4.26
C ILE A 287 4.62 16.02 -3.63
N ILE A 288 3.62 16.26 -4.48
CA ILE A 288 2.21 16.28 -4.11
C ILE A 288 1.56 15.08 -4.79
N VAL A 289 1.02 14.14 -4.01
CA VAL A 289 0.27 12.99 -4.55
C VAL A 289 -1.22 13.30 -4.55
N SER A 290 -1.90 12.87 -5.61
CA SER A 290 -3.33 13.04 -5.83
C SER A 290 -3.93 11.82 -6.50
N CYS A 291 -5.26 11.78 -6.59
CA CYS A 291 -6.01 10.73 -7.28
C CYS A 291 -7.44 11.21 -7.59
N GLY A 292 -8.45 10.33 -7.51
CA GLY A 292 -9.85 10.70 -7.60
C GLY A 292 -10.39 11.45 -6.36
N SER A 293 -10.12 10.94 -5.16
CA SER A 293 -10.79 11.36 -3.92
C SER A 293 -9.90 11.22 -2.66
N GLY A 294 -8.59 11.30 -2.81
CA GLY A 294 -7.63 11.19 -1.70
C GLY A 294 -7.32 9.77 -1.19
N VAL A 295 -8.07 8.74 -1.62
CA VAL A 295 -7.87 7.34 -1.18
C VAL A 295 -6.64 6.70 -1.84
N THR A 296 -6.65 6.50 -3.16
CA THR A 296 -5.55 5.78 -3.84
C THR A 296 -4.26 6.60 -3.97
N ALA A 297 -4.33 7.91 -3.71
CA ALA A 297 -3.16 8.76 -3.54
C ALA A 297 -2.29 8.29 -2.36
N ALA A 298 -2.92 7.74 -1.31
CA ALA A 298 -2.21 7.21 -0.15
C ALA A 298 -1.37 5.97 -0.48
N VAL A 299 -1.73 5.20 -1.52
CA VAL A 299 -0.91 4.08 -2.03
C VAL A 299 0.41 4.60 -2.60
N VAL A 300 0.34 5.67 -3.41
CA VAL A 300 1.54 6.33 -3.97
C VAL A 300 2.38 6.94 -2.85
N LEU A 301 1.72 7.57 -1.86
CA LEU A 301 2.40 8.12 -0.68
C LEU A 301 3.15 7.03 0.09
N LEU A 302 2.50 5.89 0.35
CA LEU A 302 3.09 4.75 1.05
C LEU A 302 4.27 4.17 0.28
N ALA A 303 4.17 4.06 -1.05
CA ALA A 303 5.27 3.61 -1.90
C ALA A 303 6.48 4.54 -1.80
N LEU A 304 6.27 5.86 -1.89
CA LEU A 304 7.34 6.85 -1.73
C LEU A 304 7.91 6.86 -0.30
N ALA A 305 7.08 6.65 0.72
CA ALA A 305 7.52 6.50 2.10
C ALA A 305 8.31 5.21 2.35
N THR A 306 8.06 4.15 1.58
CA THR A 306 8.84 2.89 1.62
C THR A 306 10.21 3.07 0.98
N LEU A 307 10.34 4.02 0.06
CA LEU A 307 11.60 4.42 -0.57
C LEU A 307 12.32 5.55 0.18
N ASP A 308 11.87 5.89 1.38
CA ASP A 308 12.40 6.98 2.20
C ASP A 308 12.43 8.35 1.49
N VAL A 309 11.53 8.58 0.52
CA VAL A 309 11.45 9.85 -0.21
C VAL A 309 10.87 10.94 0.70
N PRO A 310 11.61 12.04 0.94
CA PRO A 310 11.14 13.11 1.82
C PRO A 310 10.13 14.03 1.10
N ASN A 311 9.49 14.92 1.87
CA ASN A 311 8.66 16.02 1.34
C ASN A 311 7.52 15.58 0.41
N VAL A 312 6.89 14.44 0.71
CA VAL A 312 5.69 13.94 0.04
C VAL A 312 4.46 14.36 0.83
N LYS A 313 3.53 15.06 0.18
CA LYS A 313 2.27 15.53 0.78
C LYS A 313 1.08 15.08 -0.05
N LEU A 314 -0.09 14.96 0.56
CA LEU A 314 -1.30 14.47 -0.12
C LEU A 314 -2.28 15.63 -0.38
N TYR A 315 -2.71 15.78 -1.63
CA TYR A 315 -3.82 16.66 -1.99
C TYR A 315 -5.15 15.92 -1.78
N ASP A 316 -5.82 16.23 -0.67
CA ASP A 316 -6.96 15.45 -0.16
C ASP A 316 -8.22 15.60 -1.00
N GLY A 317 -8.57 16.84 -1.37
CA GLY A 317 -9.69 17.12 -2.27
C GLY A 317 -9.53 16.48 -3.65
N ALA A 318 -8.28 16.27 -4.08
CA ALA A 318 -7.91 15.49 -5.25
C ALA A 318 -8.67 15.93 -6.53
N TRP A 319 -8.90 15.00 -7.46
CA TRP A 319 -9.66 15.30 -8.69
C TRP A 319 -11.14 15.59 -8.42
N SER A 320 -11.71 15.12 -7.31
CA SER A 320 -13.09 15.45 -6.94
C SER A 320 -13.27 16.93 -6.66
N GLU A 321 -12.26 17.59 -6.07
CA GLU A 321 -12.25 19.05 -5.92
C GLU A 321 -11.80 19.75 -7.21
N TRP A 322 -10.69 19.31 -7.80
CA TRP A 322 -10.09 20.00 -8.95
C TRP A 322 -10.98 19.90 -10.20
N GLY A 323 -11.41 18.69 -10.54
CA GLY A 323 -12.21 18.41 -11.73
C GLY A 323 -13.64 18.95 -11.67
N ALA A 324 -14.16 19.27 -10.47
CA ALA A 324 -15.47 19.90 -10.30
C ALA A 324 -15.45 21.43 -10.51
N ARG A 325 -14.26 22.03 -10.52
CA ARG A 325 -14.06 23.48 -10.51
C ARG A 325 -13.72 24.02 -11.90
N ALA A 326 -14.61 24.85 -12.44
CA ALA A 326 -14.43 25.47 -13.75
C ALA A 326 -13.36 26.58 -13.77
N ASP A 327 -12.93 27.06 -12.60
CA ASP A 327 -11.90 28.09 -12.44
C ASP A 327 -10.47 27.55 -12.43
N LEU A 328 -10.29 26.22 -12.42
CA LEU A 328 -8.98 25.57 -12.39
C LEU A 328 -8.59 25.05 -13.78
N PRO A 329 -7.30 25.13 -14.15
CA PRO A 329 -6.84 24.66 -15.46
C PRO A 329 -6.81 23.12 -15.51
N VAL A 330 -7.03 22.56 -16.68
CA VAL A 330 -7.07 21.10 -16.92
C VAL A 330 -6.32 20.76 -18.19
N GLU A 331 -5.55 19.67 -18.14
CA GLU A 331 -4.90 19.06 -19.31
C GLU A 331 -5.51 17.69 -19.66
N PRO A 332 -5.58 17.31 -20.95
CA PRO A 332 -5.36 18.16 -22.12
C PRO A 332 -6.45 19.25 -22.25
N LEU A 333 -6.11 20.40 -22.86
CA LEU A 333 -7.09 21.44 -23.19
C LEU A 333 -8.15 20.87 -24.15
N LYS A 334 -9.44 21.13 -23.84
CA LYS A 334 -10.58 20.69 -24.66
C LYS A 334 -10.63 21.37 -26.02
#